data_AF-A0A353A1E1-F1
#
_entry.id   AF-A0A353A1E1-F1
#
_cell.length_a   1.000
_cell.length_b   1.000
_cell.length_c   1.000
_cell.angle_alpha   90.00
_cell.angle_beta   90.00
_cell.angle_gamma   90.00
#
_symmetry.space_group_name_H-M   'P 1'
#
loop_
_entity.id
_entity.type
_entity.pdbx_description
1 polymer ?
#
loop_
_entity_poly.entity_id
_entity_poly.type
_entity_poly.pdbx_seq_one_letter_code
_entity_poly.pdbx_strand_id
1 'polypeptide(L)'
;QFLTENTKGIYDYLHDSFYPYPALTPAMTWLCDTPPQAPKVTRRERVDGVKEHLVWSQVKGSHGEACRYVLYAGKASPVDTSDPANIVTVAWNNEYTYNLLSRTLYGLHMAVTAIDRFGNESAPTEF
;
A
#
# COMPACT_ATOMS: atom_id res chain seq x y z
N GLN A 1 14.31 -9.48 -26.99
CA GLN A 1 13.13 -9.18 -26.13
C GLN A 1 12.52 -10.53 -25.77
N PHE A 2 12.47 -10.92 -24.49
CA PHE A 2 12.17 -12.33 -24.11
C PHE A 2 11.38 -12.48 -22.80
N LEU A 3 11.55 -11.55 -21.85
CA LEU A 3 10.85 -11.60 -20.55
C LEU A 3 9.45 -10.98 -20.60
N THR A 4 9.27 -9.88 -21.33
CA THR A 4 7.99 -9.15 -21.41
C THR A 4 6.97 -9.79 -22.34
N GLU A 5 7.39 -10.73 -23.19
CA GLU A 5 6.50 -11.45 -24.12
C GLU A 5 5.99 -12.77 -23.51
N ASN A 6 6.27 -13.03 -22.23
CA ASN A 6 5.91 -14.26 -21.54
C ASN A 6 6.31 -15.53 -22.33
N THR A 7 7.46 -15.49 -22.99
CA THR A 7 7.90 -16.60 -23.84
C THR A 7 8.15 -17.82 -22.96
N LYS A 8 7.41 -18.91 -23.20
CA LYS A 8 7.41 -20.15 -22.39
C LYS A 8 6.84 -20.02 -20.97
N GLY A 9 5.98 -19.05 -20.68
CA GLY A 9 5.34 -18.94 -19.36
C GLY A 9 6.29 -18.49 -18.24
N ILE A 10 7.48 -18.02 -18.58
CA ILE A 10 8.51 -17.61 -17.60
C ILE A 10 8.04 -16.39 -16.80
N TYR A 11 7.27 -15.50 -17.43
CA TYR A 11 6.71 -14.34 -16.74
C TYR A 11 5.63 -14.76 -15.73
N ASP A 12 4.72 -15.65 -16.13
CA ASP A 12 3.67 -16.16 -15.23
C ASP A 12 4.28 -16.93 -14.05
N TYR A 13 5.29 -17.76 -14.31
CA TYR A 13 5.99 -18.49 -13.24
C TYR A 13 6.69 -17.55 -12.25
N LEU A 14 7.31 -16.48 -12.74
CA LEU A 14 7.94 -15.48 -11.87
C LEU A 14 6.90 -14.70 -11.07
N HIS A 15 5.81 -14.28 -11.69
CA HIS A 15 4.73 -13.53 -11.04
C HIS A 15 4.03 -14.37 -9.96
N ASP A 16 3.66 -15.61 -10.30
CA ASP A 16 2.82 -16.43 -9.44
C ASP A 16 3.61 -17.18 -8.36
N SER A 17 4.88 -17.49 -8.61
CA SER A 17 5.69 -18.32 -7.68
C SER A 17 6.82 -17.56 -6.98
N PHE A 18 7.37 -16.50 -7.56
CA PHE A 18 8.55 -15.80 -7.02
C PHE A 18 8.28 -14.38 -6.54
N TYR A 19 7.40 -13.63 -7.21
CA TYR A 19 7.06 -12.24 -6.89
C TYR A 19 5.55 -12.01 -6.73
N PRO A 20 4.88 -12.74 -5.83
CA PRO A 20 3.43 -12.64 -5.67
C PRO A 20 2.97 -11.31 -5.05
N TYR A 21 3.89 -10.52 -4.48
CA TYR A 21 3.58 -9.29 -3.76
C TYR A 21 4.24 -8.07 -4.40
N PRO A 22 3.57 -6.89 -4.37
CA PRO A 22 4.16 -5.65 -4.85
C PRO A 22 5.47 -5.34 -4.13
N ALA A 23 6.53 -5.10 -4.91
CA ALA A 23 7.80 -4.67 -4.35
C ALA A 23 7.76 -3.17 -4.03
N LEU A 24 7.99 -2.82 -2.76
CA LEU A 24 8.22 -1.43 -2.34
C LEU A 24 9.67 -1.02 -2.60
N THR A 25 9.88 0.28 -2.81
CA THR A 25 11.24 0.83 -2.91
C THR A 25 11.93 0.68 -1.56
N PRO A 26 13.12 0.05 -1.48
CA PRO A 26 13.84 -0.04 -0.22
C PRO A 26 14.27 1.33 0.28
N ALA A 27 14.27 1.52 1.60
CA ALA A 27 14.69 2.76 2.23
C ALA A 27 16.17 3.08 1.91
N MET A 28 16.38 4.17 1.20
CA MET A 28 17.70 4.73 0.88
C MET A 28 18.15 5.64 2.02
N THR A 29 18.31 5.06 3.21
CA THR A 29 18.67 5.78 4.46
C THR A 29 19.99 6.54 4.36
N TRP A 30 20.89 6.10 3.49
CA TRP A 30 22.15 6.79 3.16
C TRP A 30 21.95 8.16 2.49
N LEU A 31 20.81 8.38 1.83
CA LEU A 31 20.47 9.64 1.18
C LEU A 31 19.50 10.47 2.03
N CYS A 32 18.49 9.83 2.61
CA CYS A 32 17.57 10.45 3.55
C CYS A 32 17.00 9.39 4.49
N ASP A 33 17.08 9.63 5.81
CA ASP A 33 16.61 8.70 6.86
C ASP A 33 15.40 9.26 7.63
N THR A 34 14.79 10.33 7.13
CA THR A 34 13.65 10.97 7.79
C THR A 34 12.35 10.51 7.13
N PRO A 35 11.58 9.60 7.76
CA PRO A 35 10.31 9.15 7.20
C PRO A 35 9.26 10.28 7.17
N PRO A 36 8.29 10.21 6.24
CA PRO A 36 7.17 11.14 6.21
C PRO A 36 6.27 10.99 7.44
N GLN A 37 5.37 11.95 7.65
CA GLN A 37 4.35 11.84 8.69
C GLN A 37 3.32 10.74 8.35
N ALA A 38 2.73 10.15 9.40
CA ALA A 38 1.65 9.18 9.24
C ALA A 38 0.40 9.87 8.64
N PRO A 39 -0.18 9.34 7.54
CA PRO A 39 -1.36 9.91 6.93
C PRO A 39 -2.59 9.67 7.80
N LYS A 40 -3.35 10.71 8.11
CA LYS A 40 -4.58 10.58 8.91
C LYS A 40 -5.78 10.30 8.02
N VAL A 41 -6.55 9.26 8.31
CA VAL A 41 -7.82 9.01 7.61
C VAL A 41 -8.80 10.13 7.95
N THR A 42 -9.22 10.87 6.93
CA THR A 42 -10.10 12.04 7.07
C THR A 42 -11.54 11.70 6.73
N ARG A 43 -11.77 10.71 5.86
CA ARG A 43 -13.10 10.31 5.41
C ARG A 43 -13.16 8.81 5.20
N ARG A 44 -14.23 8.21 5.70
CA ARG A 44 -14.58 6.80 5.47
C ARG A 44 -16.08 6.76 5.20
N GLU A 45 -16.45 6.43 3.97
CA GLU A 45 -17.84 6.45 3.53
C GLU A 45 -18.24 5.21 2.77
N ARG A 46 -19.47 4.75 2.99
CA ARG A 46 -20.04 3.63 2.25
C ARG A 46 -20.70 4.14 0.97
N VAL A 47 -20.21 3.67 -0.18
CA VAL A 47 -20.72 4.02 -1.52
C VAL A 47 -21.52 2.83 -2.06
N ASP A 48 -22.71 3.10 -2.57
CA ASP A 48 -23.62 2.10 -3.16
C ASP A 48 -23.94 0.90 -2.24
N GLY A 49 -23.76 1.03 -0.92
CA GLY A 49 -23.99 -0.02 0.07
C GLY A 49 -22.96 -1.17 0.08
N VAL A 50 -22.15 -1.29 -0.98
CA VAL A 50 -21.22 -2.43 -1.19
C VAL A 50 -19.75 -2.01 -1.31
N LYS A 51 -19.46 -0.72 -1.48
CA LYS A 51 -18.10 -0.18 -1.53
C LYS A 51 -17.82 0.68 -0.31
N GLU A 52 -16.56 0.75 0.06
CA GLU A 52 -16.07 1.70 1.05
C GLU A 52 -15.02 2.58 0.40
N HIS A 53 -15.23 3.88 0.50
CA HIS A 53 -14.37 4.93 -0.02
C HIS A 53 -13.63 5.58 1.14
N LEU A 54 -12.30 5.48 1.08
CA LEU A 54 -11.38 6.00 2.07
C LEU A 54 -10.67 7.22 1.48
N VAL A 55 -10.53 8.27 2.29
CA VAL A 55 -9.69 9.42 2.00
C VAL A 55 -8.84 9.70 3.23
N TRP A 56 -7.57 9.99 3.01
CA TRP A 56 -6.64 10.37 4.04
C TRP A 56 -5.93 11.68 3.71
N SER A 57 -5.26 12.26 4.71
CA SER A 57 -4.51 13.49 4.58
C SER A 57 -3.31 13.30 3.67
N GLN A 58 -3.09 14.24 2.76
CA GLN A 58 -1.84 14.26 2.01
C GLN A 58 -0.67 14.60 2.92
N VAL A 59 0.38 13.77 2.85
CA VAL A 59 1.64 14.02 3.54
C VAL A 59 2.75 14.18 2.52
N LYS A 60 3.77 14.94 2.90
CA LYS A 60 4.97 15.16 2.09
C LYS A 60 6.17 14.52 2.80
N GLY A 61 7.14 14.12 2.00
CA GLY A 61 8.42 13.67 2.51
C GLY A 61 9.22 14.83 3.09
N SER A 62 10.37 14.50 3.68
CA SER A 62 11.23 15.44 4.39
C SER A 62 11.73 16.60 3.53
N HIS A 63 11.83 16.41 2.21
CA HIS A 63 12.23 17.46 1.26
C HIS A 63 11.05 18.04 0.46
N GLY A 64 9.82 17.82 0.92
CA GLY A 64 8.61 18.36 0.29
C GLY A 64 8.11 17.58 -0.94
N GLU A 65 8.71 16.44 -1.26
CA GLU A 65 8.23 15.53 -2.30
C GLU A 65 6.85 14.94 -1.97
N ALA A 66 6.11 14.58 -3.01
CA ALA A 66 4.89 13.83 -2.88
C ALA A 66 5.19 12.39 -2.41
N CYS A 67 4.46 11.93 -1.40
CA CYS A 67 4.50 10.54 -0.97
C CYS A 67 3.50 9.70 -1.76
N ARG A 68 3.80 8.40 -1.90
CA ARG A 68 2.82 7.38 -2.24
C ARG A 68 2.25 6.79 -0.95
N TYR A 69 1.17 6.04 -1.07
CA TYR A 69 0.49 5.43 0.07
C TYR A 69 0.41 3.92 -0.10
N VAL A 70 0.74 3.18 0.94
CA VAL A 70 0.60 1.73 0.95
C VAL A 70 -0.58 1.38 1.84
N LEU A 71 -1.52 0.63 1.28
CA LEU A 71 -2.68 0.15 2.01
C LEU A 71 -2.43 -1.29 2.41
N TYR A 72 -2.55 -1.58 3.69
CA TYR A 72 -2.43 -2.90 4.26
C TYR A 72 -3.78 -3.40 4.77
N ALA A 73 -4.01 -4.71 4.66
CA ALA A 73 -5.15 -5.37 5.29
C ALA A 73 -4.71 -6.68 5.95
N GLY A 74 -5.11 -6.87 7.20
CA GLY A 74 -4.72 -8.02 8.01
C GLY A 74 -5.85 -8.52 8.91
N LYS A 75 -5.75 -9.76 9.37
CA LYS A 75 -6.74 -10.35 10.29
C LYS A 75 -6.56 -9.91 11.75
N ALA A 76 -5.38 -9.41 12.09
CA ALA A 76 -5.04 -8.90 13.41
C ALA A 76 -4.90 -7.38 13.37
N SER A 77 -5.10 -6.73 14.53
CA SER A 77 -4.77 -5.33 14.76
C SER A 77 -3.73 -5.26 15.90
N PRO A 78 -2.60 -4.54 15.71
CA PRO A 78 -2.24 -3.78 14.52
C PRO A 78 -1.92 -4.67 13.32
N VAL A 79 -2.19 -4.17 12.11
CA VAL A 79 -1.86 -4.83 10.86
C VAL A 79 -0.34 -4.88 10.71
N ASP A 80 0.21 -6.06 10.43
CA ASP A 80 1.63 -6.23 10.22
C ASP A 80 2.06 -5.64 8.87
N THR A 81 2.65 -4.44 8.89
CA THR A 81 3.17 -3.78 7.69
C THR A 81 4.52 -4.32 7.23
N SER A 82 5.16 -5.20 8.01
CA SER A 82 6.41 -5.86 7.61
C SER A 82 6.16 -7.09 6.74
N ASP A 83 4.94 -7.65 6.78
CA ASP A 83 4.52 -8.75 5.93
C ASP A 83 3.97 -8.22 4.59
N PRO A 84 4.67 -8.45 3.46
CA PRO A 84 4.22 -8.00 2.15
C PRO A 84 2.90 -8.67 1.72
N ALA A 85 2.50 -9.79 2.34
CA ALA A 85 1.21 -10.43 2.07
C ALA A 85 0.01 -9.58 2.51
N ASN A 86 0.22 -8.62 3.42
CA ASN A 86 -0.82 -7.70 3.85
C ASN A 86 -0.97 -6.50 2.90
N ILE A 87 -0.06 -6.30 1.92
CA ILE A 87 -0.17 -5.19 0.96
C ILE A 87 -1.36 -5.43 0.04
N VAL A 88 -2.34 -4.53 0.12
CA VAL A 88 -3.50 -4.50 -0.77
C VAL A 88 -3.17 -3.73 -2.04
N THR A 89 -2.54 -2.56 -1.90
CA THR A 89 -2.23 -1.69 -3.04
C THR A 89 -1.21 -0.62 -2.66
N VAL A 90 -0.57 -0.05 -3.68
CA VAL A 90 0.25 1.16 -3.59
C VAL A 90 -0.43 2.26 -4.40
N ALA A 91 -1.03 3.23 -3.72
CA ALA A 91 -1.79 4.32 -4.32
C ALA A 91 -0.92 5.58 -4.48
N TRP A 92 -1.11 6.28 -5.60
CA TRP A 92 -0.53 7.61 -5.83
C TRP A 92 -1.42 8.73 -5.29
N ASN A 93 -2.73 8.47 -5.23
CA ASN A 93 -3.71 9.40 -4.72
C ASN A 93 -3.91 9.16 -3.22
N ASN A 94 -4.48 10.16 -2.54
CA ASN A 94 -4.81 10.09 -1.12
C ASN A 94 -6.20 9.51 -0.85
N GLU A 95 -6.70 8.72 -1.77
CA GLU A 95 -8.00 8.06 -1.69
C GLU A 95 -7.92 6.66 -2.26
N TYR A 96 -8.76 5.78 -1.74
CA TYR A 96 -8.91 4.43 -2.26
C TYR A 96 -10.32 3.92 -2.01
N THR A 97 -10.87 3.22 -2.99
CA THR A 97 -12.20 2.60 -2.87
C THR A 97 -12.07 1.11 -3.04
N TYR A 98 -12.58 0.36 -2.09
CA TYR A 98 -12.60 -1.10 -2.16
C TYR A 98 -14.00 -1.65 -1.96
N ASN A 99 -14.22 -2.89 -2.42
CA ASN A 99 -15.49 -3.58 -2.29
C ASN A 99 -15.53 -4.30 -0.94
N LEU A 100 -16.54 -3.99 -0.12
CA LEU A 100 -16.76 -4.65 1.17
C LEU A 100 -17.14 -6.13 1.01
N LEU A 101 -17.73 -6.52 -0.13
CA LEU A 101 -18.04 -7.91 -0.44
C LEU A 101 -16.82 -8.69 -0.97
N SER A 102 -15.65 -8.05 -1.05
CA SER A 102 -14.40 -8.74 -1.42
C SER A 102 -14.11 -9.84 -0.41
N ARG A 103 -14.04 -11.10 -0.87
CA ARG A 103 -13.63 -12.23 -0.01
C ARG A 103 -12.25 -12.02 0.61
N THR A 104 -11.40 -11.22 -0.02
CA THR A 104 -10.03 -10.97 0.40
C THR A 104 -9.93 -9.88 1.46
N LEU A 105 -10.84 -8.90 1.48
CA LEU A 105 -10.77 -7.74 2.38
C LEU A 105 -11.89 -7.70 3.42
N TYR A 106 -12.91 -8.55 3.30
CA TYR A 106 -14.04 -8.57 4.21
C TYR A 106 -13.61 -8.94 5.63
N GLY A 107 -13.93 -8.06 6.59
CA GLY A 107 -13.65 -8.27 8.01
C GLY A 107 -12.19 -8.15 8.40
N LEU A 108 -11.32 -7.65 7.52
CA LEU A 108 -9.93 -7.36 7.85
C LEU A 108 -9.78 -5.97 8.47
N HIS A 109 -8.79 -5.84 9.36
CA HIS A 109 -8.29 -4.56 9.82
C HIS A 109 -7.47 -3.92 8.71
N MET A 110 -7.57 -2.60 8.57
CA MET A 110 -6.85 -1.86 7.55
C MET A 110 -5.89 -0.86 8.18
N ALA A 111 -4.75 -0.68 7.52
CA ALA A 111 -3.79 0.34 7.86
C ALA A 111 -3.31 1.05 6.59
N VAL A 112 -2.97 2.32 6.72
CA VAL A 112 -2.35 3.11 5.66
C VAL A 112 -1.04 3.71 6.14
N THR A 113 -0.01 3.59 5.31
CA THR A 113 1.29 4.25 5.50
C THR A 113 1.55 5.20 4.35
N ALA A 114 2.52 6.10 4.52
CA ALA A 114 3.04 6.93 3.45
C ALA A 114 4.50 6.58 3.20
N ILE A 115 4.88 6.45 1.94
CA ILE A 115 6.26 6.19 1.52
C ILE A 115 6.76 7.36 0.68
N ASP A 116 7.93 7.88 1.03
CA ASP A 116 8.58 8.96 0.28
C ASP A 116 9.29 8.44 -0.99
N ARG A 117 9.91 9.34 -1.75
CA ARG A 117 10.69 8.96 -2.96
C ARG A 117 11.95 8.15 -2.65
N PHE A 118 12.41 8.20 -1.40
CA PHE A 118 13.60 7.53 -0.92
C PHE A 118 13.30 6.15 -0.35
N GLY A 119 12.04 5.74 -0.28
CA GLY A 119 11.63 4.46 0.26
C GLY A 119 11.45 4.46 1.78
N ASN A 120 11.51 5.62 2.44
CA ASN A 120 11.19 5.70 3.87
C ASN A 120 9.69 5.68 4.06
N GLU A 121 9.22 4.75 4.88
CA GLU A 121 7.82 4.56 5.19
C GLU A 121 7.47 5.16 6.56
N SER A 122 6.30 5.79 6.66
CA SER A 122 5.80 6.36 7.90
C SER A 122 5.17 5.30 8.80
N ALA A 123 4.89 5.68 10.06
CA ALA A 123 4.12 4.83 10.96
C ALA A 123 2.72 4.53 10.39
N PRO A 124 2.19 3.32 10.60
CA PRO A 124 0.86 2.94 10.13
C PRO A 124 -0.23 3.74 10.84
N THR A 125 -1.25 4.11 10.07
CA THR A 125 -2.51 4.63 10.60
C THR A 125 -3.61 3.59 10.40
N GLU A 126 -4.06 3.01 11.51
CA GLU A 126 -5.13 2.01 11.58
C GLU A 126 -6.51 2.67 11.50
N PHE A 127 -7.51 1.99 10.93
CA PHE A 127 -8.91 2.47 10.87
C PHE A 127 -9.95 1.35 10.71
#